data_AF-A0A961W4U6-F1
#
_entry.id   AF-A0A961W4U6-F1
#
_cell.length_a   1.000
_cell.length_b   1.000
_cell.length_c   1.000
_cell.angle_alpha   90.00
_cell.angle_beta   90.00
_cell.angle_gamma   90.00
#
_symmetry.space_group_name_H-M   'P 1'
#
loop_
_entity.id
_entity.type
_entity.pdbx_description
1 polymer ?
#
loop_
_entity_poly.entity_id
_entity_poly.type
_entity_poly.pdbx_seq_one_letter_code
_entity_poly.pdbx_strand_id
1 'polypeptide(L)'
;MPIAHCEHCGSELFWSWTEAFDKFGFNDGDGNVDTSQVEAVLAKAGYAVTVDGWGLHNTVITSIKKNNVELIPHDVPGITFGYDNPRSYLPKEVVDLLDEVLPVVT
;
A
#
# COMPACT_ATOMS: atom_id res chain seq x y z
N MET A 1 -14.44 4.00 -2.81
CA MET A 1 -13.35 4.74 -2.17
C MET A 1 -13.28 4.37 -0.71
N PRO A 2 -12.11 3.99 -0.21
CA PRO A 2 -11.84 4.18 1.21
C PRO A 2 -11.84 5.70 1.48
N ILE A 3 -12.75 6.13 2.34
CA ILE A 3 -12.78 7.51 2.83
C ILE A 3 -12.09 7.49 4.18
N ALA A 4 -10.98 8.20 4.28
CA ALA A 4 -10.43 8.57 5.57
C ALA A 4 -11.06 9.89 6.02
N HIS A 5 -11.20 10.07 7.33
CA HIS A 5 -11.59 11.36 7.89
C HIS A 5 -10.36 11.96 8.56
N CYS A 6 -10.06 13.21 8.24
CA CYS A 6 -9.03 13.93 8.96
C CYS A 6 -9.45 14.07 10.44
N GLU A 7 -8.66 13.54 11.37
CA GLU A 7 -8.96 13.60 12.80
C GLU A 7 -9.01 15.04 13.35
N HIS A 8 -8.39 16.00 12.66
CA HIS A 8 -8.34 17.40 13.09
C HIS A 8 -9.50 18.26 12.55
N CYS A 9 -9.90 18.09 11.29
CA CYS A 9 -10.91 18.96 10.65
C CYS A 9 -12.15 18.24 10.13
N GLY A 10 -12.18 16.91 10.16
CA GLY A 10 -13.33 16.10 9.71
C GLY A 10 -13.53 16.05 8.19
N SER A 11 -12.64 16.67 7.41
CA SER A 11 -12.68 16.59 5.95
C SER A 11 -12.48 15.17 5.44
N GLU A 12 -13.16 14.82 4.35
CA GLU A 12 -12.92 13.59 3.61
C GLU A 12 -11.54 13.65 2.94
N LEU A 13 -10.70 12.66 3.25
CA LEU A 13 -9.42 12.44 2.61
C LEU A 13 -9.55 11.29 1.63
N PHE A 14 -9.24 11.59 0.38
CA PHE A 14 -9.18 10.64 -0.72
C PHE A 14 -7.76 10.11 -0.78
N TRP A 15 -7.59 8.81 -0.78
CA TRP A 15 -6.30 8.16 -0.87
C TRP A 15 -6.37 6.92 -1.76
N SER A 16 -5.23 6.48 -2.26
CA SER A 16 -5.07 5.27 -3.06
C SER A 16 -4.30 4.22 -2.27
N TRP A 17 -4.72 2.96 -2.35
CA TRP A 17 -3.97 1.86 -1.73
C TRP A 17 -2.51 1.78 -2.20
N THR A 18 -2.21 2.34 -3.38
CA THR A 18 -0.84 2.39 -3.92
C THR A 18 0.10 3.21 -3.03
N GLU A 19 -0.41 4.18 -2.26
CA GLU A 19 0.38 5.02 -1.35
C GLU A 19 0.99 4.21 -0.19
N ALA A 20 0.40 3.06 0.16
CA ALA A 20 0.96 2.14 1.15
C ALA A 20 2.26 1.46 0.69
N PHE A 21 2.63 1.60 -0.59
CA PHE A 21 3.88 1.09 -1.16
C PHE A 21 4.83 2.21 -1.60
N ASP A 22 4.41 3.47 -1.48
CA ASP A 22 5.16 4.63 -1.93
C ASP A 22 5.87 5.28 -0.74
N LYS A 23 7.18 5.51 -0.90
CA LYS A 23 8.00 6.21 0.10
C LYS A 23 7.40 7.56 0.49
N PHE A 24 6.83 8.29 -0.47
CA PHE A 24 6.25 9.62 -0.29
C PHE A 24 4.71 9.60 -0.21
N GLY A 25 4.11 8.41 -0.12
CA GLY A 25 2.66 8.24 0.01
C GLY A 25 2.11 8.92 1.27
N PHE A 26 0.80 9.16 1.30
CA PHE A 26 0.10 9.79 2.42
C PHE A 26 0.70 11.15 2.81
N ASN A 27 1.00 11.98 1.82
CA ASN A 27 1.64 13.29 2.02
C ASN A 27 2.98 13.15 2.79
N ASP A 28 3.88 12.30 2.31
CA ASP A 28 5.17 12.01 2.95
C ASP A 28 5.03 11.50 4.40
N GLY A 29 3.94 10.77 4.67
CA GLY A 29 3.56 10.27 6.00
C GLY A 29 2.98 11.31 6.99
N ASP A 30 2.90 12.59 6.61
CA ASP A 30 2.26 13.64 7.41
C ASP A 30 0.71 13.64 7.27
N GLY A 31 0.18 12.89 6.31
CA GLY A 31 -1.26 12.71 6.10
C GLY A 31 -1.87 11.60 6.97
N ASN A 32 -3.08 11.16 6.62
CA ASN A 32 -3.67 9.98 7.27
C ASN A 32 -3.05 8.71 6.69
N VAL A 33 -2.16 8.07 7.44
CA VAL A 33 -1.45 6.86 6.99
C VAL A 33 -2.36 5.63 7.14
N ASP A 34 -2.96 5.22 6.03
CA ASP A 34 -3.90 4.08 5.98
C ASP A 34 -3.25 2.76 5.53
N THR A 35 -1.92 2.65 5.63
CA THR A 35 -1.16 1.42 5.33
C THR A 35 -1.71 0.19 6.05
N SER A 36 -2.20 0.35 7.29
CA SER A 36 -2.80 -0.73 8.08
C SER A 36 -4.10 -1.29 7.47
N GLN A 37 -4.86 -0.47 6.73
CA GLN A 37 -6.06 -0.94 6.03
C GLN A 37 -5.68 -1.85 4.86
N VAL A 38 -4.64 -1.48 4.10
CA VAL A 38 -4.12 -2.29 2.99
C VAL A 38 -3.55 -3.61 3.52
N GLU A 39 -2.78 -3.55 4.61
CA GLU A 39 -2.28 -4.74 5.32
C GLU A 39 -3.42 -5.67 5.73
N ALA A 40 -4.48 -5.15 6.34
CA ALA A 40 -5.61 -5.96 6.81
C ALA A 40 -6.34 -6.67 5.66
N VAL A 41 -6.51 -6.01 4.50
CA VAL A 41 -7.12 -6.63 3.30
C VAL A 41 -6.27 -7.81 2.81
N LEU A 42 -4.96 -7.62 2.70
CA LEU A 42 -4.03 -8.66 2.27
C LEU A 42 -3.95 -9.81 3.28
N ALA A 43 -3.85 -9.51 4.57
CA ALA A 43 -3.84 -10.52 5.63
C ALA A 43 -5.12 -11.37 5.61
N LYS A 44 -6.28 -10.76 5.41
CA LYS A 44 -7.57 -11.45 5.29
C LYS A 44 -7.65 -12.37 4.07
N ALA A 45 -6.99 -12.00 2.97
CA ALA A 45 -6.84 -12.85 1.78
C ALA A 45 -5.76 -13.95 1.96
N GLY A 46 -5.16 -14.04 3.14
CA GLY A 46 -4.19 -15.07 3.53
C GLY A 46 -2.79 -14.83 2.97
N TYR A 47 -2.41 -13.56 2.77
CA TYR A 47 -1.02 -13.18 2.56
C TYR A 47 -0.34 -12.91 3.92
N ALA A 48 0.93 -13.24 4.05
CA ALA A 48 1.76 -12.73 5.14
C ALA A 48 2.35 -11.39 4.70
N VAL A 49 2.12 -10.34 5.47
CA VAL A 49 2.49 -8.97 5.12
C VAL A 49 3.49 -8.46 6.15
N THR A 50 4.52 -7.75 5.70
CA THR A 50 5.40 -6.97 6.57
C THR A 50 5.22 -5.49 6.27
N VAL A 51 5.12 -4.71 7.33
CA VAL A 51 5.00 -3.26 7.29
C VAL A 51 6.17 -2.68 8.07
N ASP A 52 6.91 -1.75 7.47
CA ASP A 52 8.06 -1.08 8.09
C ASP A 52 8.02 0.43 7.87
N GLY A 53 8.67 1.16 8.77
CA GLY A 53 8.91 2.60 8.59
C GLY A 53 10.01 2.89 7.58
N TRP A 54 9.74 3.76 6.61
CA TRP A 54 10.72 4.26 5.66
C TRP A 54 11.40 5.53 6.20
N GLY A 55 12.26 5.35 7.20
CA GLY A 55 12.96 6.48 7.83
C GLY A 55 11.98 7.46 8.49
N LEU A 56 12.04 8.73 8.11
CA LEU A 56 11.18 9.80 8.63
C LEU A 56 9.97 10.11 7.73
N HIS A 57 9.80 9.36 6.64
CA HIS A 57 8.78 9.64 5.63
C HIS A 57 7.48 8.92 5.98
N ASN A 58 7.32 7.68 5.56
CA ASN A 58 6.05 6.97 5.65
C ASN A 58 6.21 5.56 6.24
N THR A 59 5.11 4.95 6.67
CA THR A 59 5.05 3.52 6.96
C THR A 59 4.55 2.77 5.73
N VAL A 60 5.32 1.83 5.20
CA VAL A 60 5.03 1.14 3.93
C VAL A 60 4.97 -0.37 4.08
N ILE A 61 4.28 -1.03 3.16
CA ILE A 61 4.31 -2.49 3.01
C ILE A 61 5.61 -2.90 2.30
N THR A 62 6.51 -3.57 3.01
CA THR A 62 7.84 -3.99 2.52
C THR A 62 7.89 -5.44 2.06
N SER A 63 6.89 -6.26 2.41
CA SER A 63 6.83 -7.67 1.97
C SER A 63 5.39 -8.13 1.84
N ILE A 64 5.12 -8.93 0.81
CA ILE A 64 3.88 -9.69 0.66
C ILE A 64 4.26 -11.12 0.28
N LYS A 65 3.92 -12.08 1.14
CA LYS A 65 4.21 -13.50 0.89
C LYS A 65 2.94 -14.32 0.78
N LYS A 66 2.91 -15.21 -0.21
CA LYS A 66 1.91 -16.30 -0.32
C LYS A 66 2.64 -17.62 -0.39
N ASN A 67 2.28 -18.57 0.48
CA ASN A 67 2.95 -19.88 0.55
C ASN A 67 4.49 -19.76 0.63
N ASN A 68 4.97 -18.80 1.41
CA ASN A 68 6.39 -18.47 1.61
C ASN A 68 7.15 -17.95 0.35
N VAL A 69 6.43 -17.57 -0.71
CA VAL A 69 7.00 -16.91 -1.89
C VAL A 69 6.78 -15.41 -1.79
N GLU A 70 7.85 -14.62 -1.92
CA GLU A 70 7.80 -13.15 -1.97
C GLU A 70 7.19 -12.66 -3.28
N LEU A 71 6.28 -11.70 -3.18
CA LEU A 71 5.56 -11.12 -4.32
C LEU A 71 6.05 -9.71 -4.66
N ILE A 72 6.80 -9.05 -3.77
CA ILE A 72 7.45 -7.77 -4.07
C ILE A 72 8.84 -8.04 -4.68
N PRO A 73 9.11 -7.58 -5.93
CA PRO A 73 10.34 -7.90 -6.64
C PRO A 73 11.50 -6.96 -6.24
N HIS A 74 12.03 -7.14 -5.02
CA HIS A 74 13.14 -6.34 -4.48
C HIS A 74 14.44 -6.40 -5.31
N ASP A 75 14.71 -7.55 -5.94
CA ASP A 75 15.97 -7.82 -6.63
C ASP A 75 15.84 -7.81 -8.17
N VAL A 76 14.74 -7.29 -8.71
CA VAL A 76 14.51 -7.25 -10.17
C VAL A 76 15.06 -5.95 -10.76
N PRO A 77 16.05 -6.01 -11.68
CA PRO A 77 16.58 -4.82 -12.34
C PRO A 77 15.49 -4.04 -13.09
N GLY A 78 15.48 -2.73 -12.92
CA GLY A 78 14.50 -1.84 -13.56
C GLY A 78 13.21 -1.65 -12.78
N ILE A 79 13.08 -2.28 -11.61
CA ILE A 79 12.03 -1.98 -10.64
C ILE A 79 12.67 -1.35 -9.40
N THR A 80 12.13 -0.24 -8.95
CA THR A 80 12.56 0.49 -7.76
C THR A 80 11.40 0.51 -6.76
N PHE A 81 11.38 -0.47 -5.87
CA PHE A 81 10.41 -0.52 -4.77
C PHE A 81 10.43 0.78 -3.96
N GLY A 82 9.24 1.27 -3.58
CA GLY A 82 9.07 2.58 -2.92
C GLY A 82 8.98 3.79 -3.85
N TYR A 83 9.27 3.63 -5.15
CA TYR A 83 9.27 4.73 -6.13
C TYR A 83 8.44 4.41 -7.37
N ASP A 84 8.43 3.16 -7.82
CA ASP A 84 7.59 2.73 -8.94
C ASP A 84 6.15 2.47 -8.49
N ASN A 85 5.21 2.62 -9.43
CA ASN A 85 3.81 2.34 -9.18
C ASN A 85 3.61 0.83 -8.86
N PRO A 86 3.05 0.44 -7.70
CA PRO A 86 2.86 -0.96 -7.34
C PRO A 86 2.01 -1.75 -8.33
N ARG A 87 1.16 -1.10 -9.13
CA ARG A 87 0.41 -1.77 -10.22
C ARG A 87 1.31 -2.30 -11.34
N SER A 88 2.53 -1.79 -11.49
CA SER A 88 3.46 -2.25 -12.54
C SER A 88 4.22 -3.50 -12.16
N TYR A 89 4.36 -3.79 -10.85
CA TYR A 89 5.22 -4.86 -10.36
C TYR A 89 4.52 -5.88 -9.45
N LEU A 90 3.38 -5.54 -8.84
CA LEU A 90 2.62 -6.51 -8.06
C LEU A 90 1.91 -7.53 -8.98
N PRO A 91 1.75 -8.78 -8.53
CA PRO A 91 0.94 -9.76 -9.25
C PRO A 91 -0.48 -9.25 -9.47
N LYS A 92 -1.05 -9.59 -10.63
CA LYS A 92 -2.40 -9.15 -11.02
C LYS A 92 -3.44 -9.51 -9.97
N GLU A 93 -3.36 -10.69 -9.34
CA GLU A 93 -4.32 -11.08 -8.30
C GLU A 93 -4.30 -10.16 -7.06
N VAL A 94 -3.14 -9.59 -6.73
CA VAL A 94 -3.02 -8.64 -5.61
C VAL A 94 -3.63 -7.30 -5.99
N VAL A 95 -3.34 -6.83 -7.21
CA VAL A 95 -3.90 -5.58 -7.75
C VAL A 95 -5.42 -5.68 -7.83
N ASP A 96 -5.95 -6.75 -8.41
CA ASP A 96 -7.40 -6.95 -8.57
C ASP A 96 -8.11 -7.00 -7.22
N LEU A 97 -7.53 -7.69 -6.22
CA LEU A 97 -8.06 -7.74 -4.86
C LEU A 97 -8.14 -6.33 -4.23
N LEU A 98 -7.05 -5.56 -4.32
CA LEU A 98 -7.00 -4.23 -3.73
C LEU A 98 -7.90 -3.24 -4.46
N ASP A 99 -8.06 -3.38 -5.78
CA ASP A 99 -9.01 -2.58 -6.56
C ASP A 99 -10.46 -2.89 -6.22
N GLU A 100 -10.79 -4.17 -6.01
CA GLU A 100 -12.14 -4.58 -5.62
C GLU A 100 -12.51 -4.07 -4.23
N VAL A 101 -11.59 -4.18 -3.26
CA VAL A 101 -11.87 -3.89 -1.85
C VAL A 101 -11.65 -2.41 -1.51
N LEU A 102 -10.65 -1.77 -2.11
CA LEU A 102 -10.25 -0.38 -1.89
C LEU A 102 -10.28 0.42 -3.21
N PRO A 103 -11.45 0.53 -3.88
CA PRO A 103 -11.53 1.13 -5.21
C PRO A 103 -11.19 2.62 -5.21
N VAL A 104 -10.31 3.02 -6.13
CA VAL A 104 -10.03 4.42 -6.47
C VAL A 104 -11.07 4.87 -7.51
N VAL A 105 -11.80 5.95 -7.24
CA VAL A 105 -12.72 6.53 -8.24
C VAL A 105 -11.98 7.69 -8.91
N THR A 106 -11.83 7.60 -10.23
CA THR A 106 -11.30 8.67 -11.10
C THR A 106 -12.34 9.75 -11.35
#